data_AF-A0A5S5CET6-F1
#
_entry.id   AF-A0A5S5CET6-F1
#
_cell.length_a   1.000
_cell.length_b   1.000
_cell.length_c   1.000
_cell.angle_alpha   90.00
_cell.angle_beta   90.00
_cell.angle_gamma   90.00
#
_symmetry.space_group_name_H-M   'P 1'
#
loop_
_entity.id
_entity.type
_entity.pdbx_description
1 polymer ?
#
loop_
_entity_poly.entity_id
_entity_poly.type
_entity_poly.pdbx_seq_one_letter_code
_entity_poly.pdbx_strand_id
1 'polypeptide(L)'
;MGGIASIQEGAYANHSSLALYANETEYLRIRANGNVGIGTTTPDSRLTVKGKIHAEEVKVDLNVSAPDYVFKEGYQLLTLEEIEHYIQENGHLPNIATAQTMESEGVELGGMNMKLLEKIEELTLYSISQEKKIKKQQDIIHKQRTYFEKRLQILEGTIKNLLKAHKNDD
;
A
#
# COMPACT_ATOMS: atom_id res chain seq x y z
N MET A 1 -31.64 19.45 34.19
CA MET A 1 -31.70 19.94 32.80
C MET A 1 -32.38 18.85 31.99
N GLY A 2 -33.63 19.08 31.57
CA GLY A 2 -34.36 18.12 30.76
C GLY A 2 -33.77 18.10 29.36
N GLY A 3 -33.19 16.97 28.97
CA GLY A 3 -32.81 16.73 27.58
C GLY A 3 -34.05 16.63 26.70
N ILE A 4 -33.85 16.81 25.39
CA ILE A 4 -34.89 16.53 24.40
C ILE A 4 -35.01 15.01 24.28
N ALA A 5 -36.12 14.43 24.74
CA ALA A 5 -36.34 12.98 24.72
C ALA A 5 -36.68 12.43 23.32
N SER A 6 -37.32 13.25 22.48
CA SER A 6 -37.55 12.98 21.06
C SER A 6 -37.93 14.26 20.31
N ILE A 7 -37.62 14.31 19.02
CA ILE A 7 -38.18 15.28 18.07
C ILE A 7 -38.96 14.43 17.07
N GLN A 8 -40.29 14.48 17.13
CA GLN A 8 -41.18 13.80 16.20
C GLN A 8 -41.91 14.88 15.39
N GLU A 9 -41.66 14.92 14.09
CA GLU A 9 -42.47 15.71 13.18
C GLU A 9 -43.73 14.90 12.85
N GLY A 10 -44.91 15.42 13.21
CA GLY A 10 -46.19 14.82 12.83
C GLY A 10 -46.40 14.89 11.32
N ALA A 11 -47.32 14.08 10.78
CA ALA A 11 -47.57 13.90 9.34
C ALA A 11 -48.12 15.14 8.57
N TYR A 12 -47.82 16.36 9.00
CA TYR A 12 -48.37 17.59 8.44
C TYR A 12 -47.35 18.73 8.45
N ALA A 13 -46.46 18.75 7.46
CA ALA A 13 -46.00 19.93 6.71
C ALA A 13 -44.79 19.56 5.85
N ASN A 14 -44.64 20.23 4.71
CA ASN A 14 -43.57 20.07 3.72
C ASN A 14 -42.19 20.51 4.26
N HIS A 15 -41.69 19.87 5.33
CA HIS A 15 -40.37 20.17 5.86
C HIS A 15 -39.32 19.32 5.15
N SER A 16 -38.47 20.00 4.38
CA SER A 16 -37.44 19.39 3.55
C SER A 16 -36.22 18.85 4.34
N SER A 17 -36.11 19.17 5.64
CA SER A 17 -34.99 18.78 6.51
C SER A 17 -35.20 19.15 7.99
N LEU A 18 -34.63 18.36 8.90
CA LEU A 18 -34.37 18.73 10.30
C LEU A 18 -32.99 19.42 10.39
N ALA A 19 -32.86 20.53 11.13
CA ALA A 19 -31.59 21.26 11.27
C ALA A 19 -31.35 21.72 12.72
N LEU A 20 -30.08 21.71 13.15
CA LEU A 20 -29.60 22.17 14.46
C LEU A 20 -28.77 23.46 14.30
N TYR A 21 -29.18 24.50 15.01
CA TYR A 21 -28.55 25.82 14.97
C TYR A 21 -27.92 26.21 16.32
N ALA A 22 -26.81 26.93 16.26
CA ALA A 22 -26.25 27.66 17.40
C ALA A 22 -25.80 29.04 16.90
N ASN A 23 -26.12 30.11 17.64
CA ASN A 23 -25.80 31.49 17.24
C ASN A 23 -26.16 31.78 15.77
N GLU A 24 -27.37 31.40 15.35
CA GLU A 24 -27.89 31.58 13.98
C GLU A 24 -27.12 30.81 12.87
N THR A 25 -26.16 29.96 13.24
CA THR A 25 -25.39 29.12 12.30
C THR A 25 -25.90 27.68 12.31
N GLU A 26 -26.17 27.11 11.14
CA GLU A 26 -26.53 25.69 10.98
C GLU A 26 -25.27 24.81 11.13
N TYR A 27 -25.29 23.88 12.08
CA TYR A 27 -24.16 22.96 12.31
C TYR A 27 -24.43 21.53 11.85
N LEU A 28 -25.69 21.09 11.94
CA LEU A 28 -26.10 19.74 11.55
C LEU A 28 -27.46 19.78 10.87
N ARG A 29 -27.63 18.95 9.85
CA ARG A 29 -28.90 18.73 9.17
C ARG A 29 -29.16 17.27 8.86
N ILE A 30 -30.42 16.89 8.84
CA ILE A 30 -30.92 15.64 8.26
C ILE A 30 -31.91 16.02 7.14
N ARG A 31 -31.59 15.69 5.89
CA ARG A 31 -32.48 15.97 4.75
C ARG A 31 -33.64 14.97 4.69
N ALA A 32 -34.69 15.31 3.93
CA ALA A 32 -35.83 14.41 3.69
C ALA A 32 -35.45 13.04 3.09
N ASN A 33 -34.30 12.93 2.40
CA ASN A 33 -33.78 11.65 1.89
C ASN A 33 -32.98 10.84 2.93
N GLY A 34 -32.88 11.33 4.17
CA GLY A 34 -32.15 10.72 5.28
C GLY A 34 -30.65 11.03 5.32
N ASN A 35 -30.12 11.85 4.40
CA ASN A 35 -28.70 12.23 4.43
C ASN A 35 -28.43 13.21 5.57
N VAL A 36 -27.38 12.93 6.35
CA VAL A 36 -26.92 13.76 7.46
C VAL A 36 -25.73 14.61 6.99
N GLY A 37 -25.82 15.93 7.18
CA GLY A 37 -24.74 16.86 6.93
C GLY A 37 -24.24 17.49 8.23
N ILE A 38 -22.93 17.52 8.43
CA ILE A 38 -22.27 18.27 9.53
C ILE A 38 -21.40 19.35 8.90
N GLY A 39 -21.67 20.62 9.21
CA GLY A 39 -21.00 21.77 8.58
C GLY A 39 -21.34 21.99 7.10
N THR A 40 -22.37 21.32 6.58
CA THR A 40 -22.84 21.45 5.19
C THR A 40 -24.36 21.32 5.09
N THR A 41 -24.97 22.11 4.22
CA THR A 41 -26.41 22.07 3.93
C THR A 41 -26.75 21.14 2.75
N THR A 42 -25.73 20.65 2.04
CA THR A 42 -25.83 19.83 0.83
C THR A 42 -25.05 18.51 0.97
N PRO A 43 -25.41 17.63 1.93
CA PRO A 43 -24.79 16.31 2.02
C PRO A 43 -25.07 15.49 0.76
N ASP A 44 -24.01 14.91 0.22
CA ASP A 44 -23.93 14.06 -0.97
C ASP A 44 -23.90 12.56 -0.65
N SER A 45 -23.66 12.21 0.61
CA SER A 45 -23.63 10.84 1.15
C SER A 45 -24.56 10.69 2.36
N ARG A 46 -24.73 9.46 2.86
CA ARG A 46 -25.52 9.18 4.07
C ARG A 46 -25.06 10.01 5.27
N LEU A 47 -23.74 10.21 5.39
CA LEU A 47 -23.11 11.15 6.29
C LEU A 47 -22.06 11.94 5.49
N THR A 48 -22.20 13.26 5.44
CA THR A 48 -21.19 14.17 4.87
C THR A 48 -20.73 15.13 5.96
N VAL A 49 -19.41 15.20 6.19
CA VAL A 49 -18.81 16.11 7.17
C VAL A 49 -17.90 17.09 6.43
N LYS A 50 -18.22 18.38 6.46
CA LYS A 50 -17.36 19.44 5.91
C LYS A 50 -16.38 19.91 6.97
N GLY A 51 -15.38 19.08 7.26
CA GLY A 51 -14.38 19.36 8.29
C GLY A 51 -13.55 18.13 8.64
N LYS A 52 -12.70 18.27 9.68
CA LYS A 52 -11.91 17.16 10.21
C LYS A 52 -12.75 16.33 11.18
N ILE A 53 -12.64 15.01 11.07
CA ILE A 53 -13.19 14.06 12.04
C ILE A 53 -12.03 13.63 12.95
N HIS A 54 -12.17 13.84 14.26
CA HIS A 54 -11.25 13.28 15.25
C HIS A 54 -11.92 12.06 15.89
N ALA A 55 -11.35 10.89 15.67
CA ALA A 55 -11.86 9.62 16.17
C ALA A 55 -10.70 8.83 16.78
N GLU A 56 -10.98 8.05 17.82
CA GLU A 56 -10.00 7.13 18.42
C GLU A 56 -9.75 5.93 17.49
N GLU A 57 -10.81 5.43 16.85
CA GLU A 57 -10.75 4.30 15.92
C GLU A 57 -11.83 4.43 14.83
N VAL A 58 -11.52 3.95 13.62
CA VAL A 58 -12.47 3.84 12.51
C VAL A 58 -12.47 2.41 11.99
N LYS A 59 -13.57 1.69 12.20
CA LYS A 59 -13.80 0.40 11.58
C LYS A 59 -14.55 0.59 10.26
N VAL A 60 -13.97 0.11 9.16
CA VAL A 60 -14.57 0.18 7.83
C VAL A 60 -14.98 -1.23 7.42
N ASP A 61 -16.29 -1.47 7.35
CA ASP A 61 -16.81 -2.73 6.82
C ASP A 61 -16.79 -2.68 5.29
N LEU A 62 -15.96 -3.52 4.70
CA LEU A 62 -15.78 -3.62 3.26
C LEU A 62 -16.47 -4.87 2.73
N ASN A 63 -17.29 -4.70 1.70
CA ASN A 63 -17.86 -5.81 0.92
C ASN A 63 -16.89 -6.27 -0.19
N VAL A 64 -15.58 -6.21 0.07
CA VAL A 64 -14.53 -6.68 -0.84
C VAL A 64 -13.63 -7.66 -0.11
N SER A 65 -13.19 -8.70 -0.81
CA SER A 65 -12.22 -9.65 -0.25
C SER A 65 -10.83 -9.02 -0.13
N ALA A 66 -10.09 -9.41 0.90
CA ALA A 66 -8.68 -9.07 1.04
C ALA A 66 -7.86 -9.52 -0.19
N PRO A 67 -6.75 -8.84 -0.50
CA PRO A 67 -5.99 -9.06 -1.72
C PRO A 67 -5.14 -10.33 -1.75
N ASP A 68 -5.35 -11.29 -0.83
CA ASP A 68 -4.65 -12.59 -0.77
C ASP A 68 -4.60 -13.38 -2.09
N TYR A 69 -5.43 -13.01 -3.08
CA TYR A 69 -5.35 -13.53 -4.44
C TYR A 69 -3.99 -13.29 -5.10
N VAL A 70 -3.20 -12.30 -4.66
CA VAL A 70 -1.82 -12.04 -5.12
C VAL A 70 -0.92 -13.26 -4.90
N PHE A 71 -1.22 -14.09 -3.90
CA PHE A 71 -0.45 -15.31 -3.58
C PHE A 71 -0.94 -16.58 -4.29
N LYS A 72 -2.04 -16.52 -5.05
CA LYS A 72 -2.62 -17.71 -5.70
C LYS A 72 -1.87 -18.10 -6.97
N GLU A 73 -1.87 -19.40 -7.26
CA GLU A 73 -1.35 -19.91 -8.54
C GLU A 73 -2.13 -19.28 -9.72
N GLY A 74 -1.38 -18.77 -10.70
CA GLY A 74 -1.94 -18.09 -11.87
C GLY A 74 -2.06 -16.57 -11.74
N TYR A 75 -1.75 -15.98 -10.58
CA TYR A 75 -1.64 -14.52 -10.46
C TYR A 75 -0.49 -14.00 -11.33
N GLN A 76 -0.80 -13.05 -12.22
CA GLN A 76 0.16 -12.44 -13.14
C GLN A 76 0.84 -11.26 -12.47
N LEU A 77 1.88 -11.54 -11.68
CA LEU A 77 2.73 -10.51 -11.11
C LEU A 77 3.53 -9.83 -12.23
N LEU A 78 3.36 -8.51 -12.40
CA LEU A 78 4.13 -7.72 -13.35
C LEU A 78 5.63 -7.84 -13.06
N THR A 79 6.46 -7.72 -14.08
CA THR A 79 7.90 -7.58 -13.87
C THR A 79 8.24 -6.16 -13.38
N LEU A 80 9.39 -6.00 -12.73
CA LEU A 80 9.83 -4.67 -12.28
C LEU A 80 10.10 -3.75 -13.48
N GLU A 81 10.52 -4.32 -14.60
CA GLU A 81 10.73 -3.64 -15.88
C GLU A 81 9.40 -3.13 -16.46
N GLU A 82 8.34 -3.93 -16.43
CA GLU A 82 6.99 -3.48 -16.86
C GLU A 82 6.43 -2.40 -15.93
N ILE A 83 6.64 -2.53 -14.61
CA ILE A 83 6.25 -1.51 -13.63
C ILE A 83 7.01 -0.21 -13.88
N GLU A 84 8.32 -0.27 -14.10
CA GLU A 84 9.15 0.90 -14.41
C GLU A 84 8.62 1.62 -15.66
N HIS A 85 8.36 0.88 -16.73
CA HIS A 85 7.78 1.44 -17.95
C HIS A 85 6.44 2.13 -17.67
N TYR A 86 5.54 1.47 -16.94
CA TYR A 86 4.25 2.05 -16.58
C TYR A 86 4.39 3.35 -15.79
N ILE A 87 5.32 3.40 -14.82
CA ILE A 87 5.56 4.61 -14.01
C ILE A 87 6.13 5.73 -14.88
N GLN A 88 7.03 5.42 -15.82
CA GLN A 88 7.60 6.42 -16.72
C GLN A 88 6.54 7.03 -17.65
N GLU A 89 5.57 6.23 -18.11
CA GLU A 89 4.49 6.68 -18.98
C GLU A 89 3.36 7.41 -18.22
N ASN A 90 2.99 6.92 -17.03
CA ASN A 90 1.76 7.34 -16.34
C ASN A 90 2.03 8.19 -15.09
N GLY A 91 3.25 8.17 -14.55
CA GLY A 91 3.64 8.95 -13.36
C GLY A 91 3.10 8.41 -12.03
N HIS A 92 2.48 7.23 -12.01
CA HIS A 92 1.97 6.57 -10.81
C HIS A 92 2.03 5.05 -10.94
N LEU A 93 1.78 4.34 -9.83
CA LEU A 93 1.75 2.88 -9.82
C LEU A 93 0.49 2.32 -10.53
N PRO A 94 0.59 1.12 -11.14
CA PRO A 94 -0.59 0.41 -11.65
C PRO A 94 -1.66 0.24 -10.56
N ASN A 95 -2.92 0.30 -10.95
CA ASN A 95 -4.11 0.17 -10.09
C ASN A 95 -4.29 1.24 -9.00
N ILE A 96 -3.38 2.21 -8.86
CA ILE A 96 -3.51 3.35 -7.95
C ILE A 96 -4.08 4.55 -8.71
N ALA A 97 -5.03 5.25 -8.09
CA ALA A 97 -5.62 6.45 -8.69
C ALA A 97 -4.57 7.56 -8.81
N THR A 98 -4.73 8.43 -9.82
CA THR A 98 -3.83 9.58 -9.99
C THR A 98 -4.02 10.59 -8.86
N ALA A 99 -3.01 11.44 -8.63
CA ALA A 99 -3.14 12.55 -7.68
C ALA A 99 -4.32 13.47 -8.05
N GLN A 100 -4.51 13.74 -9.34
CA GLN A 100 -5.62 14.57 -9.82
C GLN A 100 -6.99 13.95 -9.48
N THR A 101 -7.14 12.64 -9.67
CA THR A 101 -8.37 11.91 -9.29
C THR A 101 -8.62 11.99 -7.78
N MET A 102 -7.57 11.79 -6.97
CA MET A 102 -7.68 11.86 -5.50
C MET A 102 -8.02 13.28 -5.01
N GLU A 103 -7.54 14.32 -5.69
CA GLU A 103 -7.86 15.72 -5.37
C GLU A 103 -9.30 16.07 -5.73
N SER A 104 -9.81 15.58 -6.86
CA SER A 104 -11.16 15.92 -7.33
C SER A 104 -12.26 15.07 -6.69
N GLU A 105 -12.01 13.78 -6.46
CA GLU A 105 -13.00 12.81 -5.99
C GLU A 105 -12.80 12.43 -4.51
N GLY A 106 -11.67 12.80 -3.93
CA GLY A 106 -11.28 12.40 -2.58
C GLY A 106 -10.63 11.02 -2.55
N VAL A 107 -10.40 10.50 -1.34
CA VAL A 107 -9.79 9.19 -1.11
C VAL A 107 -10.73 8.34 -0.28
N GLU A 108 -11.16 7.22 -0.85
CA GLU A 108 -11.89 6.20 -0.11
C GLU A 108 -10.93 5.43 0.80
N LEU A 109 -10.98 5.69 2.11
CA LEU A 109 -10.03 5.13 3.08
C LEU A 109 -9.93 3.59 3.00
N GLY A 110 -11.06 2.90 2.96
CA GLY A 110 -11.09 1.44 2.89
C GLY A 110 -10.55 0.90 1.56
N GLY A 111 -10.97 1.47 0.44
CA GLY A 111 -10.49 1.08 -0.89
C GLY A 111 -9.00 1.34 -1.07
N MET A 112 -8.51 2.49 -0.61
CA MET A 112 -7.09 2.83 -0.66
C MET A 112 -6.26 1.91 0.22
N ASN A 113 -6.71 1.59 1.44
CA ASN A 113 -6.02 0.64 2.31
C ASN A 113 -5.94 -0.76 1.69
N MET A 114 -6.98 -1.22 0.98
CA MET A 114 -6.93 -2.50 0.27
C MET A 114 -5.94 -2.48 -0.89
N LYS A 115 -5.90 -1.40 -1.67
CA LYS A 115 -4.90 -1.21 -2.73
C LYS A 115 -3.48 -1.15 -2.18
N LEU A 116 -3.27 -0.49 -1.03
CA LEU A 116 -1.96 -0.47 -0.37
C LEU A 116 -1.56 -1.87 0.10
N LEU A 117 -2.49 -2.66 0.65
CA LEU A 117 -2.23 -4.04 1.04
C LEU A 117 -1.85 -4.90 -0.17
N GLU A 118 -2.56 -4.79 -1.30
CA GLU A 118 -2.21 -5.46 -2.56
C GLU A 118 -0.75 -5.14 -2.97
N LYS A 119 -0.36 -3.87 -2.92
CA LYS A 119 1.03 -3.47 -3.25
C LYS A 119 2.05 -4.00 -2.25
N ILE A 120 1.72 -4.08 -0.96
CA ILE A 120 2.60 -4.69 0.05
C ILE A 120 2.81 -6.19 -0.23
N GLU A 121 1.76 -6.90 -0.63
CA GLU A 121 1.85 -8.32 -0.98
C GLU A 121 2.68 -8.54 -2.24
N GLU A 122 2.50 -7.74 -3.29
CA GLU A 122 3.35 -7.76 -4.49
C GLU A 122 4.82 -7.45 -4.14
N LEU A 123 5.09 -6.42 -3.34
CA LEU A 123 6.44 -6.09 -2.85
C LEU A 123 7.07 -7.23 -2.05
N THR A 124 6.27 -7.97 -1.30
CA THR A 124 6.74 -9.15 -0.57
C THR A 124 7.18 -10.25 -1.53
N LEU A 125 6.43 -10.49 -2.62
CA LEU A 125 6.84 -11.43 -3.66
C LEU A 125 8.13 -11.01 -4.37
N TYR A 126 8.29 -9.73 -4.71
CA TYR A 126 9.54 -9.22 -5.27
C TYR A 126 10.71 -9.38 -4.29
N SER A 127 10.49 -9.12 -3.00
CA SER A 127 11.52 -9.25 -1.97
C SER A 127 11.98 -10.71 -1.80
N ILE A 128 11.05 -11.67 -1.80
CA ILE A 128 11.36 -13.11 -1.77
C ILE A 128 12.16 -13.51 -3.02
N SER A 129 11.77 -13.01 -4.20
CA SER A 129 12.48 -13.26 -5.45
C SER A 129 13.90 -12.68 -5.41
N GLN A 130 14.06 -11.47 -4.88
CA GLN A 130 15.36 -10.81 -4.72
C GLN A 130 16.27 -11.55 -3.74
N GLU A 131 15.76 -11.98 -2.59
CA GLU A 131 16.50 -12.78 -1.60
C GLU A 131 17.02 -14.10 -2.21
N LYS A 132 16.19 -14.78 -3.02
CA LYS A 132 16.61 -15.99 -3.75
C LYS A 132 17.76 -15.69 -4.73
N LYS A 133 17.69 -14.58 -5.47
CA LYS A 133 18.75 -14.14 -6.39
C LYS A 133 20.05 -13.84 -5.63
N ILE A 134 19.96 -13.14 -4.49
CA ILE A 134 21.11 -12.80 -3.65
C ILE A 134 21.80 -14.06 -3.12
N LYS A 135 21.05 -15.02 -2.56
CA LYS A 135 21.62 -16.30 -2.09
C LYS A 135 22.34 -17.05 -3.19
N LYS A 136 21.72 -17.12 -4.38
CA LYS A 136 22.33 -17.76 -5.55
C LYS A 136 23.63 -17.08 -5.96
N GLN A 137 23.69 -15.75 -5.93
CA GLN A 137 24.91 -15.01 -6.22
C GLN A 137 26.00 -15.25 -5.17
N GLN A 138 25.64 -15.27 -3.88
CA GLN A 138 26.56 -15.58 -2.78
C GLN A 138 27.16 -16.99 -2.93
N ASP A 139 26.34 -17.99 -3.26
CA ASP A 139 26.80 -19.36 -3.50
C ASP A 139 27.78 -19.44 -4.68
N ILE A 140 27.50 -18.71 -5.77
CA ILE A 140 28.38 -18.64 -6.94
C ILE A 140 29.72 -18.01 -6.55
N ILE A 141 29.69 -16.88 -5.84
CA ILE A 141 30.89 -16.18 -5.36
C ILE A 141 31.71 -17.09 -4.45
N HIS A 142 31.06 -17.80 -3.52
CA HIS A 142 31.75 -18.73 -2.62
C HIS A 142 32.46 -19.85 -3.40
N LYS A 143 31.76 -20.48 -4.36
CA LYS A 143 32.35 -21.52 -5.23
C LYS A 143 33.53 -21.00 -6.04
N GLN A 144 33.42 -19.81 -6.62
CA GLN A 144 34.51 -19.17 -7.36
C GLN A 144 35.71 -18.91 -6.46
N ARG A 145 35.49 -18.38 -5.25
CA ARG A 145 36.55 -18.13 -4.27
C ARG A 145 37.28 -19.41 -3.89
N THR A 146 36.55 -20.47 -3.53
CA THR A 146 37.17 -21.76 -3.19
C THR A 146 37.96 -22.35 -4.37
N TYR A 147 37.46 -22.19 -5.60
CA TYR A 147 38.18 -22.62 -6.80
C TYR A 147 39.51 -21.87 -6.97
N PHE A 148 39.49 -20.54 -6.82
CA PHE A 148 40.71 -19.73 -6.92
C PHE A 148 41.70 -20.02 -5.79
N GLU A 149 41.25 -20.20 -4.55
CA GLU A 149 42.09 -20.57 -3.41
C GLU A 149 42.83 -21.90 -3.65
N LYS A 150 42.14 -22.93 -4.17
CA LYS A 150 42.78 -24.21 -4.53
C LYS A 150 43.83 -24.04 -5.62
N ARG A 151 43.54 -23.24 -6.64
CA ARG A 151 44.46 -23.00 -7.77
C ARG A 151 45.70 -22.23 -7.33
N LEU A 152 45.55 -21.27 -6.43
CA LEU A 152 46.66 -20.54 -5.80
C LEU A 152 47.54 -21.49 -4.98
N GLN A 153 46.95 -22.35 -4.15
CA GLN A 153 47.70 -23.31 -3.33
C GLN A 153 48.55 -24.26 -4.20
N ILE A 154 47.98 -24.76 -5.30
CA ILE A 154 48.71 -25.60 -6.26
C ILE A 154 49.91 -24.83 -6.84
N LEU A 155 49.68 -23.59 -7.28
CA LEU A 155 50.73 -22.75 -7.88
C LEU A 155 51.86 -22.45 -6.88
N GLU A 156 51.52 -22.08 -5.65
CA GLU A 156 52.50 -21.87 -4.57
C GLU A 156 53.33 -23.12 -4.28
N GLY A 157 52.68 -24.30 -4.30
CA GLY A 157 53.36 -25.58 -4.15
C GLY A 157 54.36 -25.85 -5.28
N THR A 158 53.96 -25.62 -6.54
CA THR A 158 54.85 -25.76 -7.71
C THR A 158 56.05 -24.82 -7.62
N ILE A 159 55.83 -23.55 -7.26
CA ILE A 159 56.92 -22.57 -7.11
C ILE A 159 57.91 -23.01 -6.03
N LYS A 160 57.42 -23.45 -4.87
CA LYS A 160 58.29 -23.95 -3.78
C LYS A 160 59.14 -25.15 -4.22
N ASN A 161 58.58 -26.05 -5.02
CA ASN A 161 59.32 -27.21 -5.54
C ASN A 161 60.40 -26.80 -6.54
N LEU A 162 60.10 -25.86 -7.45
CA LEU A 162 61.08 -25.32 -8.40
C LEU A 162 62.24 -24.62 -7.70
N LEU A 163 61.96 -23.81 -6.67
CA LEU A 163 63.01 -23.12 -5.88
C LEU A 163 63.91 -24.10 -5.12
N LYS A 164 63.39 -25.25 -4.67
CA LYS A 164 64.19 -26.29 -4.03
C LYS A 164 65.10 -27.03 -5.01
N ALA A 165 64.60 -27.31 -6.23
CA ALA A 165 65.40 -27.96 -7.26
C ALA A 165 66.62 -27.11 -7.62
N HIS A 166 66.42 -25.81 -7.82
CA HIS A 166 67.51 -24.89 -8.18
C HIS A 166 68.61 -24.75 -7.11
N LYS A 167 68.25 -24.86 -5.81
CA LYS A 167 69.23 -24.81 -4.71
C LYS A 167 70.09 -26.06 -4.54
N ASN A 168 69.72 -27.18 -5.17
CA ASN A 168 70.47 -28.44 -5.07
C ASN A 168 71.45 -28.63 -6.25
N ASP A 169 71.41 -27.74 -7.24
CA ASP A 169 72.23 -27.78 -8.46
C ASP A 169 73.44 -26.80 -8.41
N ASP A 170 73.55 -25.97 -7.36
CA ASP A 170 74.68 -25.08 -7.02
C ASP A 170 75.49 -25.63 -5.83
#